data_AF-A0A959NPC1-F1
#
_entry.id   AF-A0A959NPC1-F1
#
_cell.length_a   1.000
_cell.length_b   1.000
_cell.length_c   1.000
_cell.angle_alpha   90.00
_cell.angle_beta   90.00
_cell.angle_gamma   90.00
#
_symmetry.space_group_name_H-M   'P 1'
#
loop_
_entity.id
_entity.type
_entity.pdbx_description
1 polymer ?
#
loop_
_entity_poly.entity_id
_entity_poly.type
_entity_poly.pdbx_seq_one_letter_code
_entity_poly.pdbx_strand_id
1 'polypeptide(L)'
;ENNIKNLSIEQLSEIFECKINNWKLLDGFDLPILPISRSAASGTHLYFIKHILKGEEICKSIPSVSTTNEIVEFVRKNINAIGYGGIGYADSSIQISVNGIPPTKENVINNSYPISRYLRYYTSQKPNGNIKKFIDWTTSEEGQKIVEAMGYIPLWN
;
A
#
# COMPACT_ATOMS: atom_id res chain seq x y z
N GLU A 1 16.20 9.82 13.06
CA GLU A 1 14.95 9.20 12.57
C GLU A 1 14.20 10.23 11.75
N ASN A 2 13.78 9.92 10.52
CA ASN A 2 12.96 10.82 9.72
C ASN A 2 11.60 11.01 10.42
N ASN A 3 11.26 12.24 10.81
CA ASN A 3 10.11 12.53 11.67
C ASN A 3 8.77 12.62 10.92
N ILE A 4 8.77 12.39 9.61
CA ILE A 4 7.55 12.42 8.80
C ILE A 4 6.68 11.21 9.14
N LYS A 5 5.57 11.47 9.83
CA LYS A 5 4.59 10.46 10.24
C LYS A 5 3.25 10.59 9.52
N ASN A 6 3.07 11.66 8.74
CA ASN A 6 1.81 11.95 8.07
C ASN A 6 2.06 12.64 6.73
N LEU A 7 1.33 12.25 5.70
CA LEU A 7 1.30 12.91 4.40
C LEU A 7 -0.13 13.04 3.89
N SER A 8 -0.42 14.03 3.05
CA SER A 8 -1.67 14.04 2.29
C SER A 8 -1.57 13.15 1.04
N ILE A 9 -2.72 12.84 0.43
CA ILE A 9 -2.76 12.17 -0.88
C ILE A 9 -2.03 13.00 -1.93
N GLU A 10 -2.20 14.32 -1.90
CA GLU A 10 -1.54 15.27 -2.80
C GLU A 10 -0.02 15.22 -2.63
N GLN A 11 0.49 15.25 -1.39
CA GLN A 11 1.93 15.14 -1.11
C GLN A 11 2.49 13.80 -1.58
N LEU A 12 1.75 12.70 -1.38
CA LEU A 12 2.15 11.40 -1.91
C LEU A 12 2.22 11.40 -3.43
N SER A 13 1.23 11.98 -4.12
CA SER A 13 1.27 12.14 -5.58
C SER A 13 2.50 12.93 -6.01
N GLU A 14 2.73 14.09 -5.41
CA GLU A 14 3.83 14.98 -5.76
C GLU A 14 5.22 14.36 -5.51
N ILE A 15 5.36 13.51 -4.48
CA ILE A 15 6.60 12.73 -4.26
C ILE A 15 6.83 11.75 -5.42
N PHE A 16 5.81 10.97 -5.79
CA PHE A 16 5.94 9.94 -6.82
C PHE A 16 5.92 10.50 -8.26
N GLU A 17 5.56 11.78 -8.42
CA GLU A 17 5.73 12.57 -9.63
C GLU A 17 7.07 13.35 -9.66
N CYS A 18 7.94 13.18 -8.66
CA CYS A 18 9.21 13.91 -8.49
C CYS A 18 9.07 15.44 -8.32
N LYS A 19 7.86 15.96 -8.06
CA LYS A 19 7.62 17.38 -7.77
C LYS A 19 8.15 17.76 -6.39
N ILE A 20 7.99 16.85 -5.42
CA ILE A 20 8.62 16.92 -4.10
C ILE A 20 9.72 15.88 -4.03
N ASN A 21 10.97 16.32 -3.94
CA ASN A 21 12.15 15.45 -4.00
C ASN A 21 13.10 15.56 -2.80
N ASN A 22 12.74 16.37 -1.80
CA ASN A 22 13.52 16.53 -0.56
C ASN A 22 12.58 16.65 0.64
N TRP A 23 12.88 15.94 1.72
CA TRP A 23 12.06 15.91 2.93
C TRP A 23 11.92 17.29 3.59
N LYS A 24 12.85 18.23 3.39
CA LYS A 24 12.73 19.60 3.93
C LYS A 24 11.54 20.39 3.37
N LEU A 25 11.05 20.02 2.19
CA LEU A 25 9.84 20.63 1.60
C LEU A 25 8.56 20.21 2.32
N LEU A 26 8.67 19.24 3.24
CA LEU A 26 7.61 18.66 4.04
C LEU A 26 7.92 18.77 5.55
N ASP A 27 8.71 19.77 5.95
CA ASP A 27 9.17 19.98 7.33
C ASP A 27 9.99 18.83 7.92
N GLY A 28 10.58 17.99 7.06
CA GLY A 28 11.53 16.94 7.42
C GLY A 28 12.99 17.40 7.40
N PHE A 29 13.92 16.44 7.46
CA PHE A 29 15.34 16.75 7.31
C PHE A 29 15.71 17.19 5.89
N ASP A 30 16.82 17.93 5.74
CA ASP A 30 17.39 18.22 4.43
C ASP A 30 18.08 16.98 3.84
N LEU A 31 17.25 16.05 3.36
CA LEU A 31 17.66 14.81 2.72
C LEU A 31 16.80 14.58 1.46
N PRO A 32 17.40 14.12 0.36
CA PRO A 32 16.64 13.76 -0.83
C PRO A 32 15.65 12.63 -0.49
N ILE A 33 14.47 12.65 -1.10
CA ILE A 33 13.51 11.54 -0.98
C ILE A 33 13.93 10.45 -1.96
N LEU A 34 14.01 9.21 -1.47
CA LEU A 34 14.25 8.03 -2.31
C LEU A 34 12.96 7.22 -2.47
N PRO A 35 12.03 7.64 -3.35
CA PRO A 35 10.84 6.86 -3.63
C PRO A 35 11.22 5.54 -4.33
N ILE A 36 10.51 4.47 -4.01
CA ILE A 36 10.60 3.18 -4.71
C ILE A 36 9.21 2.67 -5.04
N SER A 37 9.05 2.13 -6.25
CA SER A 37 7.75 1.74 -6.80
C SER A 37 7.67 0.23 -7.07
N ARG A 38 6.46 -0.26 -7.35
CA ARG A 38 6.22 -1.61 -7.87
C ARG A 38 6.26 -1.61 -9.40
N SER A 39 6.64 -2.74 -10.00
CA SER A 39 6.55 -2.93 -11.46
C SER A 39 5.12 -2.74 -11.98
N ALA A 40 4.98 -2.33 -13.24
CA ALA A 40 3.67 -2.02 -13.85
C ALA A 40 2.70 -3.22 -13.88
N ALA A 41 3.22 -4.45 -13.82
CA ALA A 41 2.40 -5.67 -13.72
C ALA A 41 1.74 -5.86 -12.33
N SER A 42 2.12 -5.06 -11.33
CA SER A 42 1.58 -5.17 -9.98
C SER A 42 0.19 -4.53 -9.86
N GLY A 43 -0.79 -5.28 -9.37
CA GLY A 43 -2.10 -4.70 -9.00
C GLY A 43 -1.98 -3.60 -7.93
N THR A 44 -0.93 -3.62 -7.10
CA THR A 44 -0.64 -2.55 -6.15
C THR A 44 -0.14 -1.29 -6.84
N HIS A 45 0.68 -1.41 -7.88
CA HIS A 45 1.07 -0.29 -8.74
C HIS A 45 -0.17 0.32 -9.40
N LEU A 46 -0.99 -0.49 -10.07
CA LEU A 46 -2.19 0.00 -10.78
C LEU A 46 -3.17 0.73 -9.85
N TYR A 47 -3.36 0.21 -8.64
CA TYR A 47 -4.18 0.89 -7.64
C TYR A 47 -3.56 2.23 -7.20
N PHE A 48 -2.25 2.27 -6.96
CA PHE A 48 -1.54 3.48 -6.53
C PHE A 48 -1.64 4.57 -7.60
N ILE A 49 -1.42 4.23 -8.88
CA ILE A 49 -1.62 5.14 -10.01
C ILE A 49 -3.04 5.73 -10.00
N LYS A 50 -4.05 4.85 -9.90
CA LYS A 50 -5.45 5.26 -10.00
C LYS A 50 -5.91 6.13 -8.82
N HIS A 51 -5.51 5.79 -7.59
CA HIS A 51 -6.09 6.40 -6.39
C HIS A 51 -5.20 7.47 -5.76
N ILE A 52 -3.90 7.45 -6.02
CA ILE A 52 -2.93 8.41 -5.47
C ILE A 52 -2.50 9.39 -6.55
N LEU A 53 -2.01 8.89 -7.69
CA LEU A 53 -1.58 9.73 -8.81
C LEU A 53 -2.74 10.20 -9.71
N LYS A 54 -3.99 9.81 -9.40
CA LYS A 54 -5.19 10.22 -10.15
C LYS A 54 -5.11 9.92 -11.66
N GLY A 55 -4.34 8.90 -12.04
CA GLY A 55 -4.12 8.48 -13.44
C GLY A 55 -2.81 8.97 -14.07
N GLU A 56 -2.05 9.83 -13.39
CA GLU A 56 -0.74 10.29 -13.86
C GLU A 56 0.34 9.18 -13.73
N GLU A 57 1.40 9.30 -14.53
CA GLU A 57 2.52 8.36 -14.50
C GLU A 57 3.46 8.62 -13.32
N ILE A 58 4.01 7.54 -12.76
CA ILE A 58 5.15 7.65 -11.84
C ILE A 58 6.35 8.20 -12.59
N CYS A 59 7.08 9.11 -11.95
CA CYS A 59 8.30 9.70 -12.47
C CYS A 59 9.31 8.62 -12.90
N LYS A 60 9.82 8.73 -14.15
CA LYS A 60 10.63 7.67 -14.80
C LYS A 60 11.96 7.36 -14.10
N SER A 61 12.47 8.26 -13.27
CA SER A 61 13.69 8.04 -12.49
C SER A 61 13.47 7.17 -11.25
N ILE A 62 12.22 6.91 -10.86
CA ILE A 62 11.89 6.12 -9.68
C ILE A 62 12.10 4.63 -9.99
N PRO A 63 12.98 3.93 -9.24
CA PRO A 63 13.21 2.51 -9.46
C PRO A 63 11.96 1.70 -9.12
N SER A 64 11.75 0.60 -9.85
CA SER A 64 10.64 -0.31 -9.63
C SER A 64 11.11 -1.73 -9.29
N VAL A 65 10.45 -2.37 -8.33
CA VAL A 65 10.73 -3.76 -7.90
C VAL A 65 9.52 -4.66 -8.05
N SER A 66 9.75 -5.97 -8.06
CA SER A 66 8.71 -6.96 -8.39
C SER A 66 7.79 -7.27 -7.21
N THR A 67 8.29 -7.19 -5.98
CA THR A 67 7.61 -7.63 -4.76
C THR A 67 7.48 -6.51 -3.72
N THR A 68 6.53 -6.67 -2.78
CA THR A 68 6.42 -5.75 -1.64
C THR A 68 7.60 -5.92 -0.67
N ASN A 69 8.15 -7.14 -0.54
CA ASN A 69 9.31 -7.40 0.31
C ASN A 69 10.54 -6.59 -0.14
N GLU A 70 10.79 -6.49 -1.44
CA GLU A 70 11.89 -5.68 -1.96
C GLU A 70 11.72 -4.18 -1.63
N ILE A 71 10.48 -3.66 -1.64
CA ILE A 71 10.20 -2.28 -1.18
C ILE A 71 10.54 -2.15 0.30
N VAL A 72 10.04 -3.06 1.13
CA VAL A 72 10.27 -3.04 2.58
C VAL A 72 11.76 -3.11 2.89
N GLU A 73 12.51 -4.00 2.24
CA GLU A 73 13.95 -4.10 2.41
C GLU A 73 14.67 -2.82 2.00
N PHE A 74 14.27 -2.20 0.88
CA PHE A 74 14.85 -0.94 0.44
C PHE A 74 14.58 0.18 1.44
N VAL A 75 13.35 0.32 1.93
CA VAL A 75 12.98 1.32 2.94
C VAL A 75 13.73 1.11 4.26
N ARG A 76 13.90 -0.15 4.70
CA ARG A 76 14.68 -0.46 5.91
C ARG A 76 16.15 -0.09 5.79
N LYS A 77 16.73 -0.21 4.60
CA LYS A 77 18.16 0.07 4.34
C LYS A 77 18.43 1.56 4.09
N ASN A 78 17.40 2.37 3.85
CA ASN A 78 17.55 3.77 3.43
C ASN A 78 16.63 4.68 4.26
N ILE A 79 17.20 5.45 5.19
CA ILE A 79 16.45 6.28 6.15
C ILE A 79 15.58 7.38 5.50
N ASN A 80 15.88 7.74 4.25
CA ASN A 80 15.19 8.76 3.46
C ASN A 80 14.31 8.17 2.35
N ALA A 81 14.09 6.85 2.35
CA ALA A 81 13.25 6.18 1.37
C ALA A 81 11.78 6.12 1.77
N ILE A 82 10.92 6.07 0.76
CA ILE A 82 9.48 5.86 0.89
C ILE A 82 9.00 4.89 -0.18
N GLY A 83 8.08 4.01 0.17
CA GLY A 83 7.43 3.08 -0.75
C GLY A 83 6.02 2.78 -0.29
N TYR A 84 5.30 1.99 -1.08
CA TYR A 84 3.92 1.59 -0.78
C TYR A 84 3.76 0.07 -0.86
N GLY A 85 2.98 -0.49 0.06
CA GLY A 85 2.82 -1.93 0.25
C GLY A 85 1.50 -2.30 0.90
N GLY A 86 1.21 -3.60 0.95
CA GLY A 86 0.04 -4.11 1.68
C GLY A 86 0.28 -4.10 3.19
N ILE A 87 -0.79 -3.92 3.98
CA ILE A 87 -0.71 -3.85 5.45
C ILE A 87 -0.13 -5.11 6.10
N GLY A 88 -0.20 -6.29 5.46
CA GLY A 88 0.44 -7.51 5.98
C GLY A 88 1.98 -7.44 6.12
N TYR A 89 2.62 -6.39 5.59
CA TYR A 89 4.06 -6.13 5.74
C TYR A 89 4.38 -5.02 6.77
N ALA A 90 3.35 -4.53 7.46
CA ALA A 90 3.34 -3.42 8.42
C ALA A 90 4.49 -3.46 9.44
N ASP A 91 4.71 -4.61 10.07
CA ASP A 91 5.65 -4.74 11.20
C ASP A 91 7.12 -4.61 10.78
N SER A 92 7.39 -4.58 9.47
CA SER A 92 8.74 -4.50 8.94
C SER A 92 9.24 -3.08 8.67
N SER A 93 8.38 -2.06 8.80
CA SER A 93 8.73 -0.66 8.51
C SER A 93 7.84 0.34 9.24
N ILE A 94 8.32 1.56 9.43
CA ILE A 94 7.47 2.66 9.95
C ILE A 94 6.38 2.97 8.92
N GLN A 95 5.14 3.03 9.39
CA GLN A 95 3.98 3.40 8.59
C GLN A 95 3.65 4.88 8.78
N ILE A 96 3.14 5.50 7.73
CA ILE A 96 2.67 6.88 7.76
C ILE A 96 1.15 6.94 7.79
N SER A 97 0.62 7.89 8.55
CA SER A 97 -0.76 8.33 8.43
C SER A 97 -0.97 9.04 7.09
N VAL A 98 -2.20 8.97 6.59
CA VAL A 98 -2.62 9.70 5.39
C VAL A 98 -3.79 10.60 5.74
N ASN A 99 -3.67 11.90 5.44
CA ASN A 99 -4.64 12.92 5.86
C ASN A 99 -4.93 12.90 7.37
N GLY A 100 -3.92 12.59 8.19
CA GLY A 100 -4.03 12.48 9.65
C GLY A 100 -4.55 11.13 10.15
N ILE A 101 -4.95 10.23 9.25
CA ILE A 101 -5.59 8.95 9.61
C ILE A 101 -4.53 7.82 9.53
N PRO A 102 -4.23 7.11 10.62
CA PRO A 102 -3.27 6.01 10.59
C PRO A 102 -3.86 4.75 9.90
N PRO A 103 -3.02 3.90 9.26
CA PRO A 103 -3.43 2.66 8.59
C PRO A 103 -3.76 1.53 9.57
N THR A 104 -4.74 1.72 10.45
CA THR A 104 -5.15 0.70 11.43
C THR A 104 -6.28 -0.17 10.89
N LYS A 105 -6.43 -1.39 11.45
CA LYS A 105 -7.57 -2.28 11.16
C LYS A 105 -8.91 -1.55 11.34
N GLU A 106 -9.06 -0.81 12.43
CA GLU A 106 -10.26 -0.03 12.74
C GLU A 106 -10.55 1.01 11.64
N ASN A 107 -9.54 1.77 11.23
CA ASN A 107 -9.71 2.84 10.23
C ASN A 107 -9.98 2.30 8.82
N VAL A 108 -9.49 1.10 8.50
CA VAL A 108 -9.84 0.45 7.23
C VAL A 108 -11.27 -0.08 7.28
N ILE A 109 -11.68 -0.74 8.36
CA ILE A 109 -13.02 -1.32 8.49
C ILE A 109 -14.11 -0.23 8.45
N ASN A 110 -13.87 0.91 9.10
CA ASN A 110 -14.81 2.03 9.09
C ASN A 110 -14.70 2.93 7.84
N ASN A 111 -13.89 2.54 6.85
CA ASN A 111 -13.61 3.28 5.60
C ASN A 111 -13.00 4.68 5.79
N SER A 112 -12.43 5.02 6.95
CA SER A 112 -11.78 6.31 7.18
C SER A 112 -10.37 6.37 6.57
N TYR A 113 -9.62 5.27 6.58
CA TYR A 113 -8.29 5.24 5.97
C TYR A 113 -8.40 5.28 4.43
N PRO A 114 -7.85 6.32 3.76
CA PRO A 114 -8.16 6.59 2.35
C PRO A 114 -7.48 5.63 1.36
N ILE A 115 -6.49 4.85 1.80
CA ILE A 115 -5.73 3.92 0.96
C ILE A 115 -6.06 2.48 1.37
N SER A 116 -7.26 2.03 1.04
CA SER A 116 -7.73 0.67 1.33
C SER A 116 -8.50 0.08 0.15
N ARG A 117 -8.47 -1.25 0.01
CA ARG A 117 -9.22 -1.98 -1.02
C ARG A 117 -9.45 -3.44 -0.65
N TYR A 118 -10.54 -4.00 -1.14
CA TYR A 118 -10.71 -5.45 -1.18
C TYR A 118 -9.77 -6.09 -2.21
N LEU A 119 -9.27 -7.28 -1.88
CA LEU A 119 -8.75 -8.22 -2.86
C LEU A 119 -9.91 -9.07 -3.39
N ARG A 120 -9.97 -9.28 -4.71
CA ARG A 120 -11.11 -9.92 -5.37
C ARG A 120 -10.68 -11.15 -6.15
N TYR A 121 -11.49 -12.19 -6.09
CA TYR A 121 -11.47 -13.26 -7.08
C TYR A 121 -12.26 -12.83 -8.31
N TYR A 122 -11.70 -13.08 -9.48
CA TYR A 122 -12.39 -12.89 -10.76
C TYR A 122 -12.57 -14.25 -11.42
N THR A 123 -13.80 -14.60 -11.76
CA THR A 123 -14.14 -15.84 -12.46
C THR A 123 -14.86 -15.50 -13.76
N SER A 124 -14.57 -16.22 -14.84
CA SER A 124 -15.20 -16.00 -16.15
C SER A 124 -16.68 -16.40 -16.17
N GLN A 125 -17.10 -17.26 -15.25
CA GLN A 125 -18.46 -17.72 -15.06
C GLN A 125 -18.80 -17.77 -13.57
N LYS A 126 -20.08 -17.98 -13.25
CA LYS A 126 -20.52 -18.21 -11.87
C LYS A 126 -19.75 -19.42 -11.28
N PRO A 127 -19.06 -19.26 -10.13
CA PRO A 127 -18.31 -20.35 -9.52
C PRO A 127 -19.17 -21.58 -9.25
N ASN A 128 -18.66 -22.76 -9.61
CA ASN A 128 -19.27 -24.05 -9.33
C ASN A 128 -18.20 -25.08 -8.93
N GLY A 129 -18.63 -26.26 -8.46
CA GLY A 129 -17.73 -27.35 -8.10
C GLY A 129 -16.64 -26.93 -7.12
N ASN A 130 -15.39 -27.30 -7.41
CA ASN A 130 -14.24 -27.03 -6.55
C ASN A 130 -13.90 -25.53 -6.47
N ILE A 131 -14.16 -24.75 -7.53
CA ILE A 131 -13.92 -23.30 -7.51
C ILE A 131 -14.83 -22.64 -6.48
N LYS A 132 -16.12 -23.00 -6.48
CA LYS A 132 -17.07 -22.49 -5.47
C LYS A 132 -16.66 -22.90 -4.07
N LYS A 133 -16.34 -24.18 -3.85
CA LYS A 133 -15.90 -24.68 -2.53
C LYS A 133 -14.68 -23.93 -2.00
N PHE A 134 -13.71 -23.66 -2.87
CA PHE A 134 -12.52 -22.89 -2.50
C PHE A 134 -12.87 -21.46 -2.12
N ILE A 135 -13.65 -20.75 -2.95
CA ILE A 135 -14.07 -19.38 -2.66
C ILE A 135 -14.85 -19.34 -1.34
N ASP A 136 -15.87 -20.21 -1.18
CA ASP A 136 -16.68 -20.31 0.03
C ASP A 136 -15.82 -20.51 1.27
N TRP A 137 -14.84 -21.42 1.22
CA TRP A 137 -13.90 -21.66 2.32
C TRP A 137 -13.05 -20.43 2.61
N THR A 138 -12.45 -19.79 1.60
CA THR A 138 -11.63 -18.59 1.81
C THR A 138 -12.43 -17.42 2.37
N THR A 139 -13.73 -17.33 2.09
CA THR A 139 -14.63 -16.30 2.63
C THR A 139 -15.35 -16.71 3.91
N SER A 140 -15.17 -17.95 4.39
CA SER A 140 -15.76 -18.45 5.63
C SER A 140 -15.06 -17.88 6.87
N GLU A 141 -15.67 -18.03 8.04
CA GLU A 141 -15.05 -17.62 9.32
C GLU A 141 -13.67 -18.26 9.52
N GLU A 142 -13.50 -19.54 9.16
CA GLU A 142 -12.22 -20.24 9.25
C GLU A 142 -11.17 -19.64 8.32
N GLY A 143 -11.53 -19.42 7.05
CA GLY A 143 -10.63 -18.79 6.08
C GLY A 143 -10.23 -17.38 6.49
N GLN A 144 -11.17 -16.60 7.03
CA GLN A 144 -10.94 -15.24 7.49
C GLN A 144 -10.08 -15.16 8.76
N LYS A 145 -10.12 -16.16 9.64
CA LYS A 145 -9.15 -16.29 10.75
C LYS A 145 -7.72 -16.47 10.24
N ILE A 146 -7.53 -17.22 9.14
CA ILE A 146 -6.21 -17.37 8.50
C ILE A 146 -5.76 -16.03 7.90
N VAL A 147 -6.65 -15.30 7.24
CA VAL A 147 -6.36 -13.95 6.69
C VAL A 147 -5.85 -13.01 7.80
N GLU A 148 -6.53 -13.00 8.95
CA GLU A 148 -6.11 -12.22 10.12
C GLU A 148 -4.74 -12.65 10.65
N ALA A 149 -4.52 -13.96 10.80
CA ALA A 149 -3.25 -14.52 11.28
C ALA A 149 -2.07 -14.18 10.37
N MET A 150 -2.33 -13.96 9.07
CA MET A 150 -1.35 -13.51 8.08
C MET A 150 -1.14 -11.99 8.06
N GLY A 151 -1.75 -11.24 8.99
CA GLY A 151 -1.59 -9.79 9.12
C GLY A 151 -2.47 -8.96 8.17
N TYR A 152 -3.43 -9.59 7.48
CA TYR A 152 -4.40 -8.88 6.64
C TYR A 152 -5.69 -8.61 7.40
N ILE A 153 -6.50 -7.70 6.87
CA ILE A 153 -7.78 -7.35 7.45
C ILE A 153 -8.84 -8.32 6.93
N PRO A 154 -9.51 -9.09 7.82
CA PRO A 154 -10.62 -9.96 7.43
C PRO A 154 -11.72 -9.20 6.73
N LEU A 155 -12.51 -9.89 5.90
CA LEU A 155 -13.74 -9.33 5.33
C LEU A 155 -14.60 -8.74 6.45
N TRP A 156 -14.82 -7.43 6.34
CA TRP A 156 -15.80 -6.70 7.12
C TRP A 156 -16.97 -6.43 6.18
N ASN A 157 -18.16 -6.89 6.60
CA ASN A 157 -19.48 -6.96 5.90
C ASN A 157 -19.97 -8.40 5.71
#